data_AF-A0A537MVR9-F1
#
_entry.id   AF-A0A537MVR9-F1
#
_cell.length_a   1.000
_cell.length_b   1.000
_cell.length_c   1.000
_cell.angle_alpha   90.00
_cell.angle_beta   90.00
_cell.angle_gamma   90.00
#
_symmetry.space_group_name_H-M   'P 1'
#
loop_
_entity.id
_entity.type
_entity.pdbx_description
1 polymer ?
#
loop_
_entity_poly.entity_id
_entity_poly.type
_entity_poly.pdbx_seq_one_letter_code
_entity_poly.pdbx_strand_id
1 'polypeptide(L)'
;MRCVVQFSRVITLVENIQIWNASSDGFSFVISYESRSGPGLQGNPGFVASWRPIHRNRSAVKVVGSPFKTLTAAEQACEVTLGHLVSDNPSSRPAPCSS
;
A
#
# COMPACT_ATOMS: atom_id res chain seq x y z
N MET A 1 5.27 -17.52 6.95
CA MET A 1 6.08 -16.29 6.88
C MET A 1 5.14 -15.11 6.79
N ARG A 2 5.32 -14.08 7.62
CA ARG A 2 4.62 -12.79 7.44
C ARG A 2 5.61 -11.86 6.73
N CYS A 3 5.23 -11.34 5.57
CA CYS A 3 6.01 -10.30 4.90
C CYS A 3 5.69 -8.98 5.62
N VAL A 4 6.69 -8.31 6.17
CA VAL A 4 6.50 -7.05 6.89
C VAL A 4 6.73 -5.90 5.93
N VAL A 5 5.74 -5.01 5.77
CA VAL A 5 5.90 -3.76 5.03
C VAL A 5 6.05 -2.60 6.00
N GLN A 6 7.18 -1.91 5.94
CA GLN A 6 7.42 -0.74 6.79
C GLN A 6 6.96 0.54 6.10
N PHE A 7 5.92 1.17 6.66
CA PHE A 7 5.35 2.40 6.16
C PHE A 7 6.00 3.64 6.78
N SER A 8 6.38 4.58 5.93
CA SER A 8 6.82 5.92 6.32
C SER A 8 5.74 6.92 5.99
N ARG A 9 5.37 7.78 6.95
CA ARG A 9 4.39 8.84 6.73
C ARG A 9 5.04 9.99 5.96
N VAL A 10 4.44 10.36 4.83
CA VAL A 10 4.82 11.52 4.02
C VAL A 10 3.84 12.66 4.31
N ILE A 11 4.38 13.76 4.83
CA ILE A 11 3.61 15.00 5.04
C ILE A 11 3.86 15.90 3.83
N THR A 12 2.80 16.20 3.07
CA THR A 12 2.88 17.12 1.93
C THR A 12 2.23 18.46 2.27
N LEU A 13 2.70 19.54 1.64
CA LEU A 13 2.16 20.91 1.78
C LEU A 13 0.70 21.06 1.30
N VAL A 14 0.12 20.01 0.70
CA VAL A 14 -1.32 19.94 0.41
C VAL A 14 -2.02 19.57 1.71
N GLU A 15 -2.52 20.60 2.41
CA GLU A 15 -2.80 20.68 3.85
C GLU A 15 -3.70 19.59 4.50
N ASN A 16 -4.14 18.56 3.81
CA ASN A 16 -4.98 17.51 4.42
C ASN A 16 -4.75 16.09 3.88
N ILE A 17 -3.75 15.86 3.02
CA ILE A 17 -3.53 14.53 2.45
C ILE A 17 -2.47 13.80 3.27
N GLN A 18 -2.89 12.77 4.00
CA GLN A 18 -1.98 11.87 4.71
C GLN A 18 -1.65 10.70 3.79
N ILE A 19 -0.36 10.55 3.48
CA ILE A 19 0.16 9.47 2.62
C ILE A 19 1.19 8.69 3.42
N TRP A 20 1.18 7.37 3.28
CA TRP A 20 2.20 6.47 3.78
C TRP A 20 2.76 5.66 2.62
N ASN A 21 4.08 5.58 2.50
CA ASN A 21 4.73 4.76 1.48
C ASN A 21 5.57 3.67 2.14
N ALA A 22 5.59 2.51 1.52
CA ALA A 22 6.48 1.39 1.84
C ALA A 22 7.07 0.83 0.56
N SER A 23 8.24 0.20 0.66
CA SER A 23 8.82 -0.57 -0.43
C SER A 23 9.42 -1.85 0.13
N SER A 24 9.08 -2.98 -0.48
CA SER A 24 9.61 -4.31 -0.12
C SER A 24 9.62 -5.19 -1.36
N ASP A 25 10.64 -6.05 -1.49
CA ASP A 25 10.73 -7.11 -2.49
C ASP A 25 10.50 -6.65 -3.95
N GLY A 26 10.90 -5.43 -4.30
CA GLY A 26 10.72 -4.87 -5.64
C GLY A 26 9.30 -4.33 -5.91
N PHE A 27 8.46 -4.23 -4.89
CA PHE A 27 7.15 -3.60 -4.93
C PHE A 27 7.11 -2.35 -4.04
N SER A 28 6.37 -1.35 -4.47
CA SER A 28 6.11 -0.13 -3.72
C SER A 28 4.63 -0.06 -3.38
N PHE A 29 4.33 0.15 -2.11
CA PHE A 29 3.00 0.30 -1.56
C PHE A 29 2.78 1.75 -1.14
N VAL A 30 1.58 2.24 -1.37
CA VAL A 30 1.15 3.59 -0.98
C VAL A 30 -0.22 3.47 -0.35
N ILE A 31 -0.36 3.99 0.87
CA ILE A 31 -1.63 4.18 1.56
C ILE A 31 -1.92 5.68 1.57
N SER A 32 -3.11 6.08 1.17
CA SER A 32 -3.58 7.46 1.28
C SER A 32 -4.88 7.52 2.07
N TYR A 33 -5.02 8.52 2.95
CA TYR A 33 -6.29 8.78 3.61
C TYR A 33 -7.12 9.76 2.79
N GLU A 34 -8.25 9.28 2.27
CA GLU A 34 -9.22 10.13 1.57
C GLU A 34 -10.25 10.65 2.57
N SER A 35 -10.09 11.92 2.94
CA SER A 35 -11.08 12.68 3.71
C SER A 35 -12.14 13.26 2.78
N ARG A 36 -13.43 13.17 3.16
CA ARG A 36 -14.60 13.67 2.42
C ARG A 36 -14.69 15.21 2.28
N SER A 37 -13.59 15.94 2.43
CA SER A 37 -13.59 17.41 2.47
C SER A 37 -13.74 18.08 1.09
N GLY A 38 -13.84 17.32 0.00
CA GLY A 38 -13.96 17.83 -1.36
C GLY A 38 -15.41 17.85 -1.88
N PRO A 39 -15.88 18.95 -2.49
CA PRO A 39 -17.20 19.01 -3.11
C PRO A 39 -17.21 18.17 -4.40
N GLY A 40 -17.66 16.91 -4.33
CA GLY A 40 -17.94 16.10 -5.53
C GLY A 40 -17.60 14.61 -5.50
N LEU A 41 -16.97 14.07 -4.44
CA LEU A 41 -16.56 12.67 -4.40
C LEU A 41 -17.46 11.83 -3.46
N GLN A 42 -18.42 11.11 -4.04
CA GLN A 42 -19.24 10.11 -3.36
C GLN A 42 -18.45 8.80 -3.15
N GLY A 43 -17.69 8.72 -2.05
CA GLY A 43 -16.97 7.50 -1.65
C GLY A 43 -16.93 7.36 -0.12
N ASN A 44 -16.76 6.14 0.41
CA ASN A 44 -16.58 5.96 1.86
C ASN A 44 -15.21 6.52 2.30
N PRO A 45 -15.16 7.39 3.34
CA PRO A 45 -13.90 7.91 3.83
C PRO A 45 -13.07 6.75 4.39
N GLY A 46 -11.77 6.76 4.15
CA GLY A 46 -10.91 5.68 4.61
C GLY A 46 -9.52 5.69 4.01
N PHE A 47 -8.76 4.66 4.38
CA PHE A 47 -7.42 4.40 3.91
C PHE A 47 -7.48 3.59 2.62
N VAL A 48 -7.07 4.22 1.53
CA VAL A 48 -6.94 3.55 0.23
C VAL A 48 -5.51 3.05 0.11
N ALA A 49 -5.35 1.74 -0.02
CA ALA A 49 -4.05 1.13 -0.25
C ALA A 49 -3.88 0.78 -1.73
N SER A 50 -2.69 1.00 -2.26
CA SER A 50 -2.31 0.68 -3.63
C SER A 50 -0.87 0.18 -3.69
N TRP A 51 -0.54 -0.57 -4.74
CA TRP A 51 0.79 -1.10 -4.93
C TRP A 51 1.21 -1.02 -6.39
N ARG A 52 2.52 -0.94 -6.65
CA ARG A 52 3.09 -1.02 -7.99
C ARG A 52 4.42 -1.79 -7.97
N PRO A 53 4.76 -2.53 -9.02
CA PRO A 53 6.13 -3.01 -9.21
C PRO A 53 7.07 -1.82 -9.39
N ILE A 54 8.25 -1.85 -8.74
CA ILE A 54 9.26 -0.78 -8.87
C ILE A 54 9.99 -0.90 -10.20
N HIS A 55 10.23 -2.12 -10.67
CA HIS A 55 11.04 -2.38 -11.86
C HIS A 55 10.22 -2.51 -13.15
N ARG A 56 8.89 -2.39 -13.08
CA ARG A 56 8.02 -2.35 -14.25
C ARG A 56 7.24 -1.06 -14.23
N ASN A 57 7.26 -0.33 -15.34
CA ASN A 57 6.44 0.88 -15.52
C ASN A 57 4.96 0.49 -15.66
N ARG A 58 4.35 0.10 -14.55
CA ARG A 58 2.96 -0.34 -14.45
C ARG A 58 2.22 0.58 -13.49
N SER A 59 0.99 0.93 -13.85
CA SER A 59 0.10 1.72 -13.02
C SER A 59 -0.10 1.07 -11.65
N ALA A 60 -0.29 1.91 -10.63
CA ALA A 60 -0.61 1.43 -9.29
C ALA A 60 -1.95 0.68 -9.30
N VAL A 61 -1.94 -0.52 -8.71
CA VAL A 61 -3.09 -1.38 -8.55
C VAL A 61 -3.64 -1.19 -7.15
N LYS A 62 -4.96 -1.01 -7.02
CA LYS A 62 -5.62 -0.89 -5.73
C LYS A 62 -5.57 -2.23 -4.97
N VAL A 63 -5.17 -2.20 -3.70
CA VAL A 63 -5.24 -3.36 -2.81
C VAL A 63 -6.70 -3.76 -2.62
N VAL A 64 -6.99 -5.05 -2.75
CA VAL A 64 -8.33 -5.61 -2.60
C VAL A 64 -8.89 -5.26 -1.21
N GLY A 65 -10.13 -4.79 -1.16
CA GLY A 65 -10.78 -4.35 0.09
C GLY A 65 -10.67 -2.85 0.40
N SER A 66 -9.90 -2.09 -0.38
CA SER A 66 -9.85 -0.62 -0.23
C SER A 66 -11.17 0.06 -0.65
N PRO A 67 -11.69 1.05 0.09
CA PRO A 67 -11.06 1.73 1.24
C PRO A 67 -11.24 1.01 2.60
N PHE A 68 -10.21 1.05 3.43
CA PHE A 68 -10.19 0.50 4.79
C PHE A 68 -10.56 1.54 5.86
N LYS A 69 -11.14 1.11 6.97
CA LYS A 69 -11.51 2.00 8.08
C LYS A 69 -10.31 2.47 8.92
N THR A 70 -9.23 1.67 8.98
CA THR A 70 -8.05 1.94 9.82
C THR A 70 -6.76 1.76 9.02
N LEU A 71 -5.71 2.49 9.42
CA LEU A 71 -4.37 2.36 8.82
C LEU A 71 -3.86 0.92 8.97
N THR A 72 -3.99 0.33 10.16
CA THR A 72 -3.54 -1.04 10.44
C THR A 72 -4.22 -2.07 9.53
N ALA A 73 -5.51 -1.92 9.21
CA ALA A 73 -6.17 -2.82 8.28
C ALA A 73 -5.60 -2.69 6.85
N ALA A 74 -5.28 -1.46 6.43
CA ALA A 74 -4.62 -1.20 5.16
C ALA A 74 -3.19 -1.76 5.12
N GLU A 75 -2.43 -1.66 6.22
CA GLU A 75 -1.09 -2.24 6.36
C GLU A 75 -1.13 -3.77 6.24
N GLN A 76 -2.03 -4.44 6.99
CA GLN A 76 -2.17 -5.89 6.90
C GLN A 76 -2.62 -6.37 5.52
N ALA A 77 -3.51 -5.63 4.85
CA ALA A 77 -3.90 -5.94 3.49
C ALA A 77 -2.71 -5.81 2.51
N CYS A 78 -1.81 -4.84 2.73
CA CYS A 78 -0.56 -4.73 1.98
C CYS A 78 0.38 -5.92 2.25
N GLU A 79 0.53 -6.36 3.50
CA GLU A 79 1.35 -7.54 3.86
C GLU A 79 0.84 -8.82 3.18
N VAL A 80 -0.47 -9.05 3.20
CA VAL A 80 -1.11 -10.18 2.52
C VAL A 80 -0.90 -10.07 1.01
N THR A 81 -1.10 -8.89 0.43
CA THR A 81 -0.87 -8.65 -1.00
C THR A 81 0.57 -8.92 -1.39
N LEU A 82 1.54 -8.46 -0.59
CA LEU A 82 2.96 -8.73 -0.81
C LEU A 82 3.26 -10.24 -0.79
N GLY A 83 2.70 -10.98 0.17
CA GLY A 83 2.82 -12.43 0.22
C GLY A 83 2.35 -13.12 -1.06
N HIS A 84 1.22 -12.67 -1.63
CA HIS A 84 0.73 -13.16 -2.93
C HIS A 84 1.65 -12.79 -4.09
N LEU A 85 2.11 -11.54 -4.16
CA LEU A 85 2.96 -11.04 -5.25
C LEU A 85 4.33 -11.72 -5.29
N VAL A 86 4.92 -11.98 -4.12
CA VAL A 86 6.19 -12.70 -3.98
C VAL A 86 6.02 -14.18 -4.34
N SER A 87 4.89 -14.79 -3.99
CA SER A 87 4.61 -16.19 -4.34
C SER A 87 4.37 -16.39 -5.83
N ASP A 88 3.70 -15.43 -6.49
CA ASP A 88 3.37 -15.50 -7.92
C ASP A 88 4.54 -15.10 -8.85
N ASN A 89 5.59 -14.47 -8.32
CA ASN A 89 6.76 -14.07 -9.12
C ASN A 89 7.97 -15.00 -8.86
N PRO A 90 8.18 -16.05 -9.67
CA PRO A 90 9.33 -16.96 -9.50
C PRO A 90 10.69 -16.27 -9.74
N SER A 91 10.69 -15.07 -10.33
CA SER A 91 11.89 -14.27 -10.63
C SER A 91 12.39 -13.44 -9.44
N SER A 92 11.61 -13.34 -8.36
CA SER A 92 11.96 -12.58 -7.16
C SER A 92 11.88 -13.48 -5.92
N ARG A 93 12.74 -14.51 -5.84
CA ARG A 93 13.01 -15.18 -4.56
C ARG A 93 13.62 -14.14 -3.60
N PRO A 94 12.98 -13.79 -2.48
CA PRO A 94 13.64 -13.00 -1.46
C PRO A 94 14.61 -13.90 -0.70
N ALA A 95 15.70 -13.30 -0.22
CA ALA A 95 16.38 -13.83 0.95
C ALA A 95 15.35 -13.89 2.11
N PRO A 96 15.36 -14.96 2.93
CA PRO A 96 14.43 -15.07 4.05
C PRO A 96 14.53 -13.82 4.92
N CYS A 97 13.38 -13.18 5.20
CA CYS A 97 13.28 -12.12 6.20
C CYS A 97 13.96 -12.65 7.47
N SER A 98 15.10 -12.03 7.82
CA SER A 98 15.92 -12.49 8.94
C SER A 98 15.17 -12.21 10.24
N SER A 99 15.16 -13.23 11.10
CA SER A 99 14.47 -13.34 12.39
C SER A 99 14.82 -12.24 13.38
#